data_AF-A0A3D4MGE6-F1
#
_entry.id   AF-A0A3D4MGE6-F1
#
_cell.length_a   1.000
_cell.length_b   1.000
_cell.length_c   1.000
_cell.angle_alpha   90.00
_cell.angle_beta   90.00
_cell.angle_gamma   90.00
#
_symmetry.space_group_name_H-M   'P 1'
#
loop_
_entity.id
_entity.type
_entity.pdbx_description
1 polymer ?
#
loop_
_entity_poly.entity_id
_entity_poly.type
_entity_poly.pdbx_seq_one_letter_code
_entity_poly.pdbx_strand_id
1 'polypeptide(L)'
;MSKNNRKQTDELTALRDKLNKATRKKDYYTVVEACLEIIALEQRTKNLGIIAPLYHKDLGEGYLKLLEYEKAVESLNTAREGLIKYRATHKLKYPEDWLAEIYAIEKLIHRIEKTHLR
;
A
#
# COMPACT_ATOMS: atom_id res chain seq x y z
N MET A 1 24.64 -12.40 3.42
CA MET A 1 23.30 -12.42 2.79
C MET A 1 23.22 -13.61 1.83
N SER A 2 22.16 -14.42 1.91
CA SER A 2 21.89 -15.49 0.93
C SER A 2 21.67 -14.89 -0.47
N LYS A 3 22.09 -15.61 -1.54
CA LYS A 3 21.83 -15.22 -2.94
C LYS A 3 20.33 -14.97 -3.20
N ASN A 4 19.45 -15.66 -2.48
CA ASN A 4 18.00 -15.51 -2.61
C ASN A 4 17.52 -14.15 -2.07
N ASN A 5 17.99 -13.74 -0.89
CA ASN A 5 17.63 -12.45 -0.30
C ASN A 5 18.11 -11.26 -1.16
N ARG A 6 19.27 -11.41 -1.82
CA ARG A 6 19.78 -10.38 -2.74
C ARG A 6 18.83 -10.20 -3.93
N LYS A 7 18.45 -11.30 -4.59
CA LYS A 7 17.51 -11.26 -5.73
C LYS A 7 16.17 -10.63 -5.34
N GLN A 8 15.64 -10.98 -4.17
CA GLN A 8 14.38 -10.44 -3.66
C GLN A 8 14.47 -8.94 -3.32
N THR A 9 15.62 -8.49 -2.83
CA THR A 9 15.88 -7.05 -2.58
C THR A 9 16.02 -6.28 -3.89
N ASP A 10 16.71 -6.84 -4.87
CA ASP A 10 16.86 -6.25 -6.21
C ASP A 10 15.48 -6.14 -6.90
N GLU A 11 14.65 -7.17 -6.76
CA GLU A 11 13.27 -7.17 -7.27
C GLU A 11 12.40 -6.11 -6.57
N LEU A 12 12.42 -6.04 -5.24
CA LEU A 12 11.70 -4.98 -4.51
C LEU A 12 12.14 -3.59 -4.95
N THR A 13 13.44 -3.39 -5.20
CA THR A 13 13.99 -2.13 -5.67
C THR A 13 13.45 -1.78 -7.06
N ALA A 14 13.46 -2.74 -7.99
CA ALA A 14 12.92 -2.55 -9.33
C ALA A 14 11.41 -2.22 -9.32
N LEU A 15 10.64 -2.89 -8.46
CA LEU A 15 9.21 -2.63 -8.29
C LEU A 15 8.93 -1.23 -7.72
N ARG A 16 9.71 -0.78 -6.73
CA ARG A 16 9.62 0.58 -6.19
C ARG A 16 9.97 1.63 -7.24
N ASP A 17 10.97 1.36 -8.09
CA ASP A 17 11.30 2.25 -9.20
C ASP A 17 10.19 2.32 -10.26
N LYS A 18 9.56 1.18 -10.57
CA LYS A 18 8.37 1.10 -11.43
C LYS A 18 7.23 1.95 -10.86
N LEU A 19 6.89 1.74 -9.59
CA LEU A 19 5.85 2.48 -8.87
C LEU A 19 6.13 3.99 -8.87
N ASN A 20 7.35 4.40 -8.55
CA ASN A 20 7.75 5.82 -8.51
C ASN A 20 7.65 6.48 -9.89
N LYS A 21 8.10 5.80 -10.95
CA LYS A 21 7.99 6.32 -12.33
C LYS A 21 6.54 6.43 -12.77
N ALA A 22 5.71 5.42 -12.49
CA ALA A 22 4.29 5.42 -12.82
C ALA A 22 3.54 6.54 -12.10
N THR A 23 3.79 6.72 -10.81
CA THR A 23 3.20 7.79 -9.99
C THR A 23 3.52 9.18 -10.56
N ARG A 24 4.79 9.43 -10.92
CA ARG A 24 5.20 10.70 -11.55
C ARG A 24 4.51 10.96 -12.89
N LYS A 25 4.26 9.89 -13.67
CA LYS A 25 3.57 9.96 -14.96
C LYS A 25 2.05 9.95 -14.84
N LYS A 26 1.50 9.77 -13.63
CA LYS A 26 0.06 9.54 -13.38
C LYS A 26 -0.49 8.34 -14.17
N ASP A 27 0.36 7.35 -14.41
CA ASP A 27 -0.04 6.08 -15.02
C ASP A 27 -0.60 5.15 -13.93
N TYR A 28 -1.88 5.34 -13.62
CA TYR A 28 -2.50 4.67 -12.47
C TYR A 28 -2.69 3.17 -12.68
N TYR A 29 -2.76 2.69 -13.93
CA TYR A 29 -2.75 1.25 -14.20
C TYR A 29 -1.43 0.61 -13.76
N THR A 30 -0.31 1.22 -14.14
CA THR A 30 1.02 0.74 -13.73
C THR A 30 1.26 0.92 -12.23
N VAL A 31 0.67 1.94 -11.59
CA VAL A 31 0.68 2.08 -10.12
C VAL A 31 0.00 0.88 -9.45
N VAL A 32 -1.21 0.54 -9.89
CA VAL A 32 -1.97 -0.61 -9.37
C VAL A 32 -1.19 -1.91 -9.56
N GLU A 33 -0.66 -2.15 -10.76
CA GLU A 33 0.14 -3.34 -11.06
C GLU A 33 1.37 -3.45 -10.15
N ALA A 34 2.15 -2.38 -10.02
CA ALA A 34 3.36 -2.38 -9.19
C ALA A 34 3.03 -2.60 -7.70
N CYS A 35 1.92 -2.04 -7.19
CA CYS A 35 1.50 -2.28 -5.81
C CYS A 35 1.14 -3.75 -5.58
N LEU A 36 0.39 -4.37 -6.48
CA LEU A 36 0.02 -5.79 -6.40
C LEU A 36 1.27 -6.69 -6.43
N GLU A 37 2.24 -6.39 -7.29
CA GLU A 37 3.51 -7.13 -7.37
C GLU A 37 4.31 -7.02 -6.06
N ILE A 38 4.36 -5.84 -5.43
CA ILE A 38 5.04 -5.63 -4.13
C ILE A 38 4.33 -6.38 -3.01
N ILE A 39 2.99 -6.35 -2.97
CA ILE A 39 2.20 -7.05 -1.96
C ILE A 39 2.40 -8.57 -2.10
N ALA A 40 2.38 -9.10 -3.33
CA ALA A 40 2.67 -10.51 -3.60
C ALA A 40 4.12 -10.90 -3.21
N LEU A 41 5.08 -9.99 -3.42
CA LEU A 41 6.46 -10.17 -2.98
C LEU A 41 6.55 -10.27 -1.44
N GLU A 42 5.82 -9.47 -0.68
CA GLU A 42 5.78 -9.55 0.79
C GLU A 42 5.28 -10.91 1.27
N GLN A 43 4.18 -11.40 0.70
CA GLN A 43 3.58 -12.69 1.08
C GLN A 43 4.54 -13.87 0.90
N ARG A 44 5.40 -13.82 -0.13
CA ARG A 44 6.44 -14.84 -0.38
C ARG A 44 7.75 -14.55 0.35
N THR A 45 7.93 -13.37 0.95
CA THR A 45 9.19 -12.94 1.62
C THR A 45 8.96 -12.21 2.94
N LYS A 46 8.84 -12.97 4.04
CA LYS A 46 8.61 -12.40 5.39
C LYS A 46 9.74 -11.50 5.94
N ASN A 47 10.89 -11.36 5.27
CA ASN A 47 12.10 -10.75 5.81
C ASN A 47 12.59 -9.49 5.07
N LEU A 48 11.84 -8.94 4.12
CA LEU A 48 12.26 -7.75 3.36
C LEU A 48 11.92 -6.41 4.03
N GLY A 49 11.26 -6.43 5.19
CA GLY A 49 10.85 -5.20 5.89
C GLY A 49 9.83 -4.38 5.10
N ILE A 50 9.01 -5.05 4.28
CA ILE A 50 7.93 -4.41 3.53
C ILE A 50 6.79 -4.10 4.51
N ILE A 51 6.44 -2.82 4.64
CA ILE A 51 5.22 -2.40 5.34
C ILE A 51 4.07 -2.47 4.34
N ALA A 52 3.57 -3.69 4.07
CA ALA A 52 2.49 -3.96 3.10
C ALA A 52 1.29 -3.00 3.19
N PRO A 53 0.84 -2.57 4.39
CA PRO A 53 -0.28 -1.62 4.50
C PRO A 53 -0.08 -0.31 3.73
N LEU A 54 1.16 0.17 3.58
CA LEU A 54 1.44 1.39 2.79
C LEU A 54 1.19 1.18 1.30
N TYR A 55 1.48 -0.01 0.76
CA TYR A 55 1.22 -0.32 -0.65
C TYR A 55 -0.25 -0.62 -0.91
N HIS A 56 -1.00 -1.13 0.08
CA HIS A 56 -2.46 -1.22 -0.02
C HIS A 56 -3.11 0.17 -0.06
N LYS A 57 -2.54 1.17 0.62
CA LYS A 57 -3.00 2.56 0.50
C LYS A 57 -2.77 3.07 -0.91
N ASP A 58 -1.54 2.96 -1.42
CA ASP A 58 -1.20 3.40 -2.79
C ASP A 58 -2.07 2.69 -3.85
N LEU A 59 -2.34 1.39 -3.65
CA LEU A 59 -3.25 0.61 -4.47
C LEU A 59 -4.68 1.18 -4.45
N GLY A 60 -5.20 1.50 -3.26
CA GLY A 60 -6.52 2.09 -3.10
C GLY A 60 -6.63 3.48 -3.73
N GLU A 61 -5.60 4.32 -3.60
CA GLU A 61 -5.53 5.61 -4.29
C GLU A 61 -5.45 5.43 -5.82
N GLY A 62 -4.70 4.44 -6.30
CA GLY A 62 -4.64 4.06 -7.71
C GLY A 62 -6.00 3.68 -8.27
N TYR A 63 -6.72 2.78 -7.61
CA TYR A 63 -8.08 2.41 -7.98
C TYR A 63 -9.05 3.59 -7.97
N LEU A 64 -8.94 4.47 -6.98
CA LEU A 64 -9.74 5.70 -6.94
C LEU A 64 -9.50 6.58 -8.17
N LYS A 65 -8.26 6.70 -8.65
CA LYS A 65 -7.95 7.47 -9.86
C LYS A 65 -8.44 6.81 -11.15
N LEU A 66 -8.61 5.50 -11.12
CA LEU A 66 -9.23 4.70 -12.18
C LEU A 66 -10.76 4.61 -12.06
N LEU A 67 -11.35 5.26 -11.06
CA LEU A 67 -12.79 5.24 -10.76
C LEU A 67 -13.33 3.84 -10.38
N GLU A 68 -12.45 2.95 -9.94
CA GLU A 68 -12.80 1.62 -9.43
C GLU A 68 -13.09 1.72 -7.92
N TYR A 69 -14.22 2.33 -7.56
CA TYR A 69 -14.49 2.79 -6.20
C TYR A 69 -14.59 1.68 -5.15
N GLU A 70 -15.20 0.54 -5.48
CA GLU A 70 -15.33 -0.60 -4.57
C GLU A 70 -13.95 -1.18 -4.22
N LYS A 71 -13.10 -1.39 -5.23
CA LYS A 71 -11.72 -1.86 -5.05
C LYS A 71 -10.86 -0.85 -4.31
N ALA A 72 -11.10 0.44 -4.55
CA ALA A 72 -10.44 1.50 -3.80
C ALA A 72 -10.76 1.39 -2.30
N VAL A 73 -12.05 1.26 -1.95
CA VAL A 73 -12.48 1.11 -0.55
C VAL A 73 -11.95 -0.18 0.06
N GLU A 74 -12.01 -1.31 -0.63
CA GLU A 74 -11.46 -2.59 -0.15
C GLU A 74 -9.94 -2.50 0.15
N SER A 75 -9.18 -1.91 -0.76
CA SER A 75 -7.74 -1.74 -0.61
C SER A 75 -7.40 -0.79 0.54
N LEU A 76 -8.14 0.33 0.66
CA LEU A 76 -7.96 1.30 1.74
C LEU A 76 -8.35 0.71 3.12
N ASN A 77 -9.40 -0.11 3.19
CA ASN A 77 -9.76 -0.84 4.42
C ASN A 77 -8.62 -1.78 4.85
N THR A 78 -8.06 -2.53 3.89
CA THR A 78 -6.90 -3.41 4.14
C THR A 78 -5.69 -2.63 4.66
N ALA A 79 -5.41 -1.45 4.08
CA ALA A 79 -4.36 -0.55 4.55
C ALA A 79 -4.60 -0.07 5.98
N ARG A 80 -5.81 0.40 6.29
CA ARG A 80 -6.20 0.87 7.63
C ARG A 80 -5.99 -0.22 8.68
N GLU A 81 -6.57 -1.39 8.46
CA GLU A 81 -6.50 -2.52 9.39
C GLU A 81 -5.07 -3.01 9.57
N GLY A 82 -4.30 -3.06 8.48
CA GLY A 82 -2.89 -3.40 8.50
C GLY A 82 -2.06 -2.44 9.36
N LEU A 83 -2.28 -1.12 9.26
CA LEU A 83 -1.58 -0.12 10.09
C LEU A 83 -2.00 -0.19 11.57
N ILE A 84 -3.29 -0.39 11.86
CA ILE A 84 -3.79 -0.62 13.22
C ILE A 84 -3.09 -1.84 13.83
N LYS A 85 -3.04 -2.95 13.11
CA LYS A 85 -2.37 -4.17 13.53
C LYS A 85 -0.86 -3.98 13.70
N TYR A 86 -0.21 -3.25 12.79
CA TYR A 86 1.21 -2.93 12.87
C TYR A 86 1.52 -2.19 14.18
N ARG A 87 0.75 -1.15 14.49
CA ARG A 87 0.86 -0.39 15.73
C ARG A 87 0.67 -1.25 16.98
N ALA A 88 -0.26 -2.19 16.96
CA ALA A 88 -0.54 -3.07 18.10
C ALA A 88 0.55 -4.13 18.34
N THR A 89 1.31 -4.50 17.30
CA THR A 89 2.22 -5.67 17.35
C THR A 89 3.70 -5.33 17.25
N HIS A 90 4.05 -4.13 16.78
CA HIS A 90 5.45 -3.72 16.57
C HIS A 90 5.87 -2.65 17.57
N LYS A 91 7.16 -2.68 17.93
CA LYS A 91 7.77 -1.58 18.69
C LYS A 91 7.87 -0.36 17.78
N LEU A 92 7.02 0.62 18.03
CA LEU A 92 7.03 1.89 17.33
C LEU A 92 8.25 2.73 17.72
N LYS A 93 8.68 3.61 16.82
CA LYS A 93 9.69 4.62 17.15
C LYS A 93 9.07 5.72 18.00
N TYR A 94 7.86 6.15 17.62
CA TYR A 94 7.06 7.11 18.37
C TYR A 94 5.63 6.59 18.57
N PRO A 95 4.97 6.89 19.71
CA PRO A 95 3.59 6.47 19.95
C PRO A 95 2.60 6.91 18.88
N GLU A 96 2.88 7.98 18.14
CA GLU A 96 2.00 8.58 17.14
C GLU A 96 2.21 8.02 15.71
N ASP A 97 3.25 7.21 15.49
CA ASP A 97 3.61 6.68 14.16
C ASP A 97 2.39 6.06 13.47
N TRP A 98 2.07 6.50 12.25
CA TRP A 98 0.93 6.02 11.45
C TRP A 98 -0.47 6.50 11.87
N LEU A 99 -0.66 7.22 12.99
CA LEU A 99 -1.99 7.73 13.37
C LEU A 99 -2.57 8.70 12.32
N ALA A 100 -1.74 9.64 11.86
CA ALA A 100 -2.15 10.59 10.82
C ALA A 100 -2.50 9.90 9.50
N GLU A 101 -1.80 8.81 9.19
CA GLU A 101 -2.02 8.01 7.98
C GLU A 101 -3.35 7.24 8.07
N ILE A 102 -3.60 6.57 9.20
CA ILE A 102 -4.88 5.89 9.47
C ILE A 102 -6.05 6.87 9.34
N TYR A 103 -5.94 8.05 9.94
CA TYR A 103 -6.98 9.08 9.86
C TYR A 103 -7.20 9.58 8.42
N ALA A 104 -6.13 9.77 7.64
CA ALA A 104 -6.24 10.16 6.25
C ALA A 104 -6.97 9.10 5.40
N ILE A 105 -6.66 7.82 5.63
CA ILE A 105 -7.33 6.69 4.98
C ILE A 105 -8.81 6.64 5.34
N GLU A 106 -9.17 6.75 6.62
CA GLU A 106 -10.57 6.76 7.07
C GLU A 106 -11.38 7.90 6.44
N LYS A 107 -10.80 9.10 6.40
CA LYS A 107 -11.43 10.26 5.75
C LYS A 107 -11.62 10.02 4.24
N LEU A 108 -10.68 9.34 3.59
CA LEU A 108 -10.78 9.02 2.18
C LEU A 108 -11.87 7.99 1.90
N ILE A 109 -11.91 6.89 2.67
CA ILE A 109 -12.96 5.86 2.59
C ILE A 109 -14.34 6.51 2.72
N HIS A 110 -14.55 7.29 3.79
CA HIS A 110 -15.82 7.97 4.03
C HIS A 110 -16.25 8.87 2.87
N ARG A 111 -15.30 9.57 2.23
CA ARG A 111 -15.58 10.41 1.07
C ARG A 111 -16.03 9.58 -0.13
N ILE A 112 -15.33 8.49 -0.44
CA ILE A 112 -15.65 7.62 -1.58
C ILE A 112 -17.04 7.04 -1.38
N GLU A 113 -17.30 6.42 -0.23
CA GLU A 113 -18.60 5.81 0.08
C GLU A 113 -19.75 6.82 -0.03
N LYS A 114 -19.58 8.01 0.55
CA LYS A 114 -20.61 9.06 0.52
C LYS A 114 -20.89 9.59 -0.89
N THR A 115 -19.90 9.62 -1.77
CA THR A 115 -19.99 10.32 -3.07
C THR A 115 -20.30 9.38 -4.22
N HIS A 116 -19.83 8.12 -4.15
CA HIS A 116 -19.78 7.23 -5.30
C HIS A 116 -20.47 5.87 -5.10
N LEU A 117 -20.74 5.46 -3.84
CA LEU A 117 -21.27 4.13 -3.51
C LEU A 117 -22.59 4.17 -2.73
N ARG A 118 -23.29 5.32 -2.75
CA ARG A 118 -24.59 5.52 -2.09
C ARG A 118 -25.76 5.29 -3.04
#